data_AF-A0A2D6SRX4-F1
#
_entry.id   AF-A0A2D6SRX4-F1
#
_cell.length_a   1.000
_cell.length_b   1.000
_cell.length_c   1.000
_cell.angle_alpha   90.00
_cell.angle_beta   90.00
_cell.angle_gamma   90.00
#
_symmetry.space_group_name_H-M   'P 1'
#
loop_
_entity.id
_entity.type
_entity.pdbx_description
1 polymer ?
#
loop_
_entity_poly.entity_id
_entity_poly.type
_entity_poly.pdbx_seq_one_letter_code
_entity_poly.pdbx_strand_id
1 'polypeptide(L)'
;MLCGGRVTDFATKRLGVRWGRSLPLVICYAIAILAYLSCLRLDSAWAFIGAASLVAFVTDMSVPAIWAYMQDVGGKNTAAVFGWGNTWGNLGAATTPLLVPIMLEQWDRNGDWHEAFLLFSVGYLIAGLAALGINANRKVG
;
A
#
# COMPACT_ATOMS: atom_id res chain seq x y z
N MET A 1 6.64 -4.90 9.17
CA MET A 1 6.67 -4.69 10.63
C MET A 1 8.02 -4.27 11.22
N LEU A 2 9.15 -4.94 10.94
CA LEU A 2 10.41 -4.73 11.69
C LEU A 2 10.94 -3.29 11.73
N CYS A 3 10.87 -2.54 10.61
CA CYS A 3 11.40 -1.18 10.53
C CYS A 3 10.32 -0.09 10.36
N GLY A 4 9.11 -0.44 9.92
CA GLY A 4 8.06 0.53 9.60
C GLY A 4 7.62 1.39 10.79
N GLY A 5 7.55 0.81 11.99
CA GLY A 5 7.22 1.55 13.21
C GLY A 5 8.25 2.64 13.52
N ARG A 6 9.54 2.28 13.50
CA ARG A 6 10.64 3.24 13.72
C ARG A 6 10.66 4.35 12.68
N VAL A 7 10.46 4.02 11.40
CA VAL A 7 10.38 5.00 10.30
C VAL A 7 9.22 5.95 10.51
N THR A 8 8.04 5.43 10.85
CA THR A 8 6.84 6.23 11.09
C THR A 8 7.00 7.15 12.31
N ASP A 9 7.56 6.64 13.40
CA ASP A 9 7.78 7.43 14.62
C ASP A 9 8.81 8.53 14.40
N PHE A 10 9.89 8.22 13.68
CA PHE A 10 10.89 9.22 13.28
C PHE A 10 10.28 10.30 12.38
N ALA A 11 9.50 9.90 11.36
CA ALA A 11 8.81 10.82 10.47
C ALA A 11 7.85 11.73 11.24
N THR A 12 7.11 11.17 12.20
CA THR A 12 6.17 11.91 13.06
C THR A 12 6.88 12.94 13.94
N LYS A 13 8.03 12.57 14.53
CA LYS A 13 8.84 13.49 15.35
C LYS A 13 9.39 14.68 14.55
N ARG A 14 9.72 14.48 13.27
CA ARG A 14 10.34 15.52 12.43
C ARG A 14 9.34 16.35 11.62
N LEU A 15 8.27 15.74 11.12
CA LEU A 15 7.34 16.34 10.15
C LEU A 15 5.96 16.63 10.75
N GLY A 16 5.74 16.29 12.02
CA GLY A 16 4.45 16.38 12.70
C GLY A 16 3.53 15.20 12.36
N VAL A 17 2.40 15.12 13.07
CA VAL A 17 1.51 13.95 13.04
C VAL A 17 0.87 13.75 11.66
N ARG A 18 0.42 14.80 10.98
CA ARG A 18 -0.17 14.66 9.63
C ARG A 18 0.81 14.05 8.63
N TRP A 19 1.95 14.71 8.41
CA TRP A 19 2.92 14.27 7.39
C TRP A 19 3.72 13.05 7.82
N GLY A 20 3.92 12.85 9.12
CA GLY A 20 4.53 11.65 9.69
C GLY A 20 3.74 10.37 9.47
N ARG A 21 2.42 10.46 9.26
CA ARG A 21 1.59 9.31 8.84
C ARG A 21 1.44 9.19 7.33
N SER A 22 1.28 10.31 6.63
CA SER A 22 1.06 10.32 5.18
C SER A 22 2.31 9.98 4.36
N LEU A 23 3.44 10.64 4.65
CA LEU A 23 4.63 10.54 3.81
C LEU A 23 5.23 9.12 3.76
N PRO A 24 5.33 8.37 4.88
CA PRO A 24 5.80 6.98 4.82
C PRO A 24 4.94 6.09 3.92
N LEU A 25 3.61 6.27 3.93
CA LEU A 25 2.70 5.52 3.06
C LEU A 25 2.96 5.85 1.59
N VAL A 26 3.00 7.14 1.26
CA VAL A 26 3.21 7.62 -0.12
C VAL A 26 4.55 7.13 -0.66
N ILE A 27 5.63 7.21 0.14
CA ILE A 27 6.96 6.74 -0.27
C ILE A 27 6.94 5.22 -0.50
N CYS A 28 6.36 4.45 0.42
CA CYS A 28 6.28 2.99 0.26
C CYS A 28 5.50 2.61 -1.00
N TYR A 29 4.36 3.25 -1.24
CA TYR A 29 3.53 2.98 -2.42
C TYR A 29 4.22 3.44 -3.72
N ALA A 30 4.93 4.56 -3.72
CA ALA A 30 5.73 4.98 -4.86
C ALA A 30 6.84 3.97 -5.20
N ILE A 31 7.55 3.45 -4.19
CA ILE A 31 8.55 2.40 -4.39
C ILE A 31 7.90 1.12 -4.93
N ALA A 32 6.74 0.73 -4.41
CA ALA A 32 6.01 -0.45 -4.89
C ALA A 32 5.58 -0.30 -6.36
N ILE A 33 5.08 0.87 -6.75
CA ILE A 33 4.73 1.18 -8.15
C ILE A 33 5.96 1.06 -9.05
N LEU A 34 7.08 1.68 -8.67
CA LEU A 34 8.32 1.61 -9.46
C LEU A 34 8.83 0.17 -9.58
N ALA A 35 8.73 -0.63 -8.51
CA ALA A 35 9.12 -2.03 -8.53
C ALA A 35 8.21 -2.85 -9.47
N TYR A 36 6.89 -2.68 -9.43
CA TYR A 36 5.99 -3.36 -10.37
C TYR A 36 6.19 -2.92 -11.83
N LEU A 37 6.37 -1.62 -12.07
CA LEU A 37 6.67 -1.12 -13.42
C LEU A 37 8.02 -1.62 -13.95
N SER A 38 8.99 -1.90 -13.06
CA SER A 38 10.24 -2.51 -13.47
C SER A 38 10.04 -3.92 -14.02
N CYS A 39 9.09 -4.69 -13.47
CA CYS A 39 8.79 -6.06 -13.92
C CYS A 39 8.39 -6.15 -15.40
N LEU A 40 7.89 -5.06 -15.99
CA LEU A 40 7.54 -4.98 -17.42
C LEU A 40 8.74 -5.13 -18.38
N ARG A 41 9.97 -5.09 -17.86
CA ARG A 41 11.20 -5.20 -18.64
C ARG A 41 12.20 -6.19 -18.04
N LEU A 42 11.78 -7.02 -17.09
CA LEU A 42 12.66 -7.98 -16.44
C LEU A 42 12.57 -9.34 -17.12
N ASP A 43 13.66 -9.73 -17.78
CA ASP A 43 13.78 -11.08 -18.37
C ASP A 43 14.36 -12.12 -17.38
N SER A 44 14.93 -11.66 -16.26
CA SER A 44 15.57 -12.51 -15.26
C SER A 44 14.63 -12.85 -14.11
N ALA A 45 14.45 -14.15 -13.85
CA ALA A 45 13.68 -14.64 -12.71
C ALA A 45 14.20 -14.10 -11.35
N TRP A 46 15.52 -13.97 -11.20
CA TRP A 46 16.11 -13.41 -9.97
C TRP A 46 15.81 -11.93 -9.79
N ALA A 47 15.83 -11.16 -10.88
CA ALA A 47 15.44 -9.75 -10.83
C ALA A 47 13.96 -9.61 -10.46
N PHE A 48 13.10 -10.47 -11.00
CA PHE A 48 11.69 -10.51 -10.64
C PHE A 48 11.46 -10.83 -9.16
N ILE A 49 12.13 -11.87 -8.63
CA ILE A 49 12.08 -12.21 -7.21
C ILE A 49 12.52 -11.02 -6.35
N GLY A 50 13.58 -10.32 -6.76
CA GLY A 50 14.06 -9.12 -6.08
C GLY A 50 13.00 -8.00 -6.05
N ALA A 51 12.38 -7.71 -7.20
CA ALA A 51 11.33 -6.69 -7.31
C ALA A 51 10.08 -7.06 -6.49
N ALA A 52 9.61 -8.30 -6.57
CA ALA A 52 8.48 -8.80 -5.78
C ALA A 52 8.77 -8.76 -4.26
N SER A 53 9.99 -9.14 -3.85
CA SER A 53 10.42 -9.06 -2.46
C SER A 53 10.48 -7.62 -1.97
N LEU A 54 10.94 -6.69 -2.81
CA LEU A 54 10.95 -5.26 -2.49
C LEU A 54 9.53 -4.74 -2.28
N VAL A 55 8.58 -5.09 -3.16
CA VAL A 55 7.17 -4.72 -3.00
C VAL A 55 6.64 -5.24 -1.66
N ALA A 56 6.81 -6.54 -1.38
CA ALA A 56 6.34 -7.13 -0.13
C ALA A 56 6.92 -6.41 1.10
N PHE A 57 8.21 -6.09 1.05
CA PHE A 57 8.91 -5.39 2.12
C PHE A 57 8.36 -3.97 2.35
N VAL A 58 8.21 -3.16 1.30
CA VAL A 58 7.72 -1.77 1.46
C VAL A 58 6.25 -1.73 1.83
N THR A 59 5.44 -2.67 1.33
CA THR A 59 4.04 -2.79 1.73
C THR A 59 3.93 -3.11 3.22
N ASP A 60 4.70 -4.06 3.73
CA ASP A 60 4.75 -4.38 5.16
C ASP A 60 5.36 -3.25 6.01
N MET A 61 6.22 -2.41 5.41
CA MET A 61 6.75 -1.20 6.05
C MET A 61 5.68 -0.09 6.18
N SER A 62 4.69 -0.04 5.28
CA SER A 62 3.61 0.96 5.31
C SER A 62 2.58 0.70 6.43
N VAL A 63 2.39 -0.56 6.81
CA VAL A 63 1.33 -0.99 7.75
C VAL A 63 1.31 -0.20 9.06
N PRO A 64 2.43 0.00 9.79
CA PRO A 64 2.42 0.73 11.06
C PRO A 64 1.90 2.17 10.95
N ALA A 65 2.15 2.85 9.83
CA ALA A 65 1.64 4.21 9.60
C ALA A 65 0.12 4.23 9.45
N ILE A 66 -0.46 3.23 8.79
CA ILE A 66 -1.92 3.08 8.68
C ILE A 66 -2.54 2.83 10.06
N TRP A 67 -1.96 1.90 10.83
CA TRP A 67 -2.48 1.55 12.15
C TRP A 67 -2.39 2.71 13.13
N ALA A 68 -1.30 3.48 13.08
CA ALA A 68 -1.16 4.66 13.91
C ALA A 68 -2.12 5.78 13.47
N TYR A 69 -2.32 5.97 12.16
CA TYR A 69 -3.33 6.90 11.64
C TYR A 69 -4.74 6.56 12.14
N MET A 70 -5.14 5.29 12.09
CA MET A 70 -6.45 4.84 12.59
C MET A 70 -6.65 5.14 14.08
N GLN A 71 -5.60 5.06 14.89
CA GLN A 71 -5.64 5.44 16.32
C GLN A 71 -5.77 6.96 16.48
N ASP A 72 -4.97 7.73 15.72
CA ASP A 72 -4.94 9.18 15.77
C ASP A 72 -6.32 9.78 15.43
N VAL A 73 -6.98 9.28 14.37
CA VAL A 73 -8.32 9.75 13.97
C VAL A 73 -9.47 9.11 14.74
N GLY A 74 -9.29 7.89 15.23
CA GLY A 74 -10.34 7.10 15.86
C GLY A 74 -10.74 7.62 17.24
N GLY A 75 -9.80 8.09 18.06
CA GLY A 75 -10.09 8.61 19.40
C GLY A 75 -10.98 7.65 20.23
N LYS A 76 -12.18 8.09 20.61
CA LYS A 76 -13.17 7.25 21.34
C LYS A 76 -13.75 6.13 20.48
N ASN A 77 -13.78 6.31 19.17
CA ASN A 77 -14.35 5.39 18.18
C ASN A 77 -13.28 4.51 17.51
N THR A 78 -12.09 4.38 18.11
CA THR A 78 -10.95 3.65 17.53
C THR A 78 -11.32 2.22 17.12
N ALA A 79 -12.07 1.48 17.94
CA ALA A 79 -12.49 0.12 17.60
C ALA A 79 -13.32 0.06 16.30
N ALA A 80 -14.23 1.01 16.09
CA ALA A 80 -15.05 1.08 14.88
C ALA A 80 -14.21 1.45 13.64
N VAL A 81 -13.27 2.39 13.77
CA VAL A 81 -12.34 2.76 12.69
C VAL A 81 -11.47 1.58 12.29
N PHE A 82 -10.95 0.82 13.26
CA PHE A 82 -10.19 -0.40 12.99
C PHE A 82 -11.04 -1.49 12.35
N GLY A 83 -12.28 -1.68 12.81
CA GLY A 83 -13.23 -2.60 12.20
C GLY A 83 -13.46 -2.27 10.73
N TRP A 84 -13.76 -1.00 10.43
CA TRP A 84 -13.93 -0.50 9.07
C TRP A 84 -12.69 -0.71 8.19
N GLY A 85 -11.50 -0.35 8.69
CA GLY A 85 -10.25 -0.55 7.97
C GLY A 85 -9.99 -2.03 7.64
N ASN A 86 -10.25 -2.93 8.59
CA ASN A 86 -10.11 -4.37 8.37
C ASN A 86 -11.14 -4.92 7.37
N THR A 87 -12.38 -4.42 7.37
CA THR A 87 -13.39 -4.81 6.37
C THR A 87 -12.91 -4.49 4.96
N TRP A 88 -12.37 -3.30 4.71
CA TRP A 88 -11.80 -2.95 3.40
C TRP A 88 -10.56 -3.77 3.06
N GLY A 89 -9.70 -4.03 4.04
CA GLY A 89 -8.53 -4.91 3.84
C GLY A 89 -8.93 -6.32 3.41
N ASN A 90 -9.88 -6.94 4.11
CA ASN A 90 -10.39 -8.27 3.78
C ASN A 90 -11.16 -8.28 2.46
N LEU A 91 -11.92 -7.22 2.14
CA LEU A 91 -12.59 -7.09 0.85
C LEU A 91 -11.57 -7.08 -0.29
N GLY A 92 -10.50 -6.29 -0.18
CA GLY A 92 -9.42 -6.28 -1.16
C GLY A 92 -8.72 -7.63 -1.30
N ALA A 93 -8.46 -8.32 -0.19
CA ALA A 93 -7.88 -9.66 -0.19
C ALA A 93 -8.80 -10.71 -0.84
N ALA A 94 -10.12 -10.58 -0.69
CA ALA A 94 -11.09 -11.47 -1.30
C ALA A 94 -11.30 -11.19 -2.81
N THR A 95 -11.26 -9.92 -3.22
CA THR A 95 -11.50 -9.53 -4.63
C THR A 95 -10.29 -9.72 -5.53
N THR A 96 -9.08 -9.47 -5.03
CA THR A 96 -7.83 -9.58 -5.82
C THR A 96 -7.66 -10.94 -6.52
N PRO A 97 -7.80 -12.12 -5.85
CA PRO A 97 -7.64 -13.42 -6.51
C PRO A 97 -8.74 -13.74 -7.52
N LEU A 98 -9.86 -13.02 -7.51
CA LEU A 98 -10.92 -13.14 -8.52
C LEU A 98 -10.67 -12.18 -9.69
N LEU A 99 -10.25 -10.95 -9.41
CA LEU A 99 -10.05 -9.90 -10.39
C LEU A 99 -8.84 -10.16 -11.30
N VAL A 100 -7.73 -10.63 -10.74
CA VAL A 100 -6.49 -10.84 -11.50
C VAL A 100 -6.66 -11.88 -12.61
N PRO A 101 -7.22 -13.09 -12.37
CA PRO A 101 -7.46 -14.05 -13.45
C PRO A 101 -8.40 -13.52 -14.54
N ILE A 102 -9.50 -12.84 -14.16
CA ILE A 102 -10.44 -12.24 -15.12
C ILE A 102 -9.72 -11.23 -16.01
N MET A 103 -8.86 -10.40 -15.43
CA MET A 103 -8.07 -9.42 -16.17
C MET A 103 -7.13 -10.08 -17.17
N LEU A 104 -6.39 -11.10 -16.72
CA LEU A 104 -5.44 -11.82 -17.55
C LEU A 104 -6.16 -12.57 -18.69
N GLU A 105 -7.27 -13.25 -18.42
CA GLU A 105 -8.03 -13.97 -19.46
C GLU A 105 -8.58 -13.02 -20.55
N GLN A 106 -8.96 -11.80 -20.19
CA GLN A 106 -9.54 -10.84 -21.13
C GLN A 106 -8.49 -10.05 -21.92
N TRP A 107 -7.38 -9.68 -21.30
CA TRP A 107 -6.42 -8.72 -21.86
C TRP A 107 -5.01 -9.25 -22.07
N ASP A 108 -4.56 -10.25 -21.29
CA ASP A 108 -3.24 -10.84 -21.47
C ASP A 108 -3.26 -11.83 -22.65
N ARG A 109 -2.71 -11.39 -23.79
CA ARG A 109 -2.70 -12.13 -25.07
C ARG A 109 -1.42 -12.94 -25.28
N ASN A 110 -0.35 -12.60 -24.57
CA ASN A 110 1.01 -13.12 -24.80
C ASN A 110 1.59 -13.83 -23.57
N GLY A 111 0.91 -13.82 -22.43
CA GLY A 111 1.27 -14.51 -21.20
C GLY A 111 2.36 -13.81 -20.40
N ASP A 112 2.58 -12.50 -20.61
CA ASP A 112 3.68 -11.75 -20.01
C ASP A 112 3.34 -11.11 -18.65
N TRP A 113 2.08 -11.23 -18.20
CA TRP A 113 1.59 -10.69 -16.93
C TRP A 113 1.68 -9.15 -16.78
N HIS A 114 1.97 -8.42 -17.86
CA HIS A 114 2.10 -6.97 -17.79
C HIS A 114 0.83 -6.29 -17.30
N GLU A 115 -0.34 -6.79 -17.72
CA GLU A 115 -1.65 -6.34 -17.29
C GLU A 115 -1.79 -6.42 -15.77
N ALA A 116 -1.39 -7.52 -15.15
CA ALA A 116 -1.46 -7.68 -13.71
C ALA A 116 -0.54 -6.69 -12.97
N PHE A 117 0.70 -6.50 -13.44
CA PHE A 117 1.61 -5.53 -12.82
C PHE A 117 1.12 -4.09 -12.96
N LEU A 118 0.49 -3.75 -14.09
CA LEU A 118 -0.16 -2.46 -14.30
C LEU A 118 -1.37 -2.28 -13.36
N LEU A 119 -2.22 -3.30 -13.21
CA LEU A 119 -3.35 -3.28 -12.28
C LEU A 119 -2.88 -3.01 -10.84
N PHE A 120 -1.85 -3.72 -10.38
CA PHE A 120 -1.29 -3.50 -9.05
C PHE A 120 -0.70 -2.10 -8.91
N SER A 121 0.03 -1.62 -9.93
CA SER A 121 0.58 -0.26 -9.96
C SER A 121 -0.50 0.81 -9.87
N VAL A 122 -1.61 0.66 -10.60
CA VAL A 122 -2.77 1.57 -10.52
C VAL A 122 -3.40 1.51 -9.13
N GLY A 123 -3.55 0.32 -8.55
CA GLY A 123 -4.05 0.16 -7.18
C GLY A 123 -3.20 0.92 -6.15
N TYR A 124 -1.88 0.75 -6.19
CA TYR A 124 -0.96 1.50 -5.32
C TYR A 124 -0.95 3.00 -5.62
N LEU A 125 -1.15 3.41 -6.88
CA LEU A 125 -1.25 4.83 -7.24
C LEU A 125 -2.48 5.47 -6.59
N ILE A 126 -3.64 4.83 -6.71
CA ILE A 126 -4.88 5.30 -6.06
C ILE A 126 -4.70 5.35 -4.54
N ALA A 127 -4.10 4.32 -3.96
CA ALA A 127 -3.79 4.29 -2.52
C ALA A 127 -2.82 5.41 -2.12
N GLY A 128 -1.81 5.71 -2.94
CA GLY A 128 -0.86 6.81 -2.73
C GLY A 128 -1.51 8.18 -2.81
N LEU A 129 -2.39 8.41 -3.77
CA LEU A 129 -3.16 9.65 -3.88
C LEU A 129 -4.11 9.83 -2.69
N ALA A 130 -4.79 8.75 -2.27
CA ALA A 130 -5.60 8.77 -1.06
C ALA A 130 -4.76 9.03 0.19
N ALA A 131 -3.56 8.44 0.28
CA ALA A 131 -2.62 8.64 1.38
C ALA A 131 -2.13 10.10 1.50
N LEU A 132 -2.01 10.85 0.40
CA LEU A 132 -1.72 12.29 0.45
C LEU A 132 -2.88 13.10 1.07
N GLY A 133 -4.10 12.62 0.92
CA GLY A 133 -5.31 13.24 1.46
C GLY A 133 -5.54 13.02 2.96
N ILE A 134 -4.86 12.05 3.58
CA ILE A 134 -5.12 11.71 4.98
C ILE A 134 -4.68 12.84 5.93
N ASN A 135 -5.49 13.07 6.96
CA ASN A 135 -5.21 14.11 7.95
C ASN A 135 -5.39 13.58 9.37
N ALA A 136 -4.29 13.12 9.95
CA ALA A 136 -4.26 12.56 11.30
C ALA A 136 -4.64 13.56 12.42
N ASN A 137 -4.68 14.86 12.14
CA ASN A 137 -5.07 15.87 13.13
C ASN A 137 -6.58 15.98 13.33
N ARG A 138 -7.39 15.37 12.44
CA ARG A 138 -8.85 15.49 12.48
C ARG A 138 -9.46 14.18 12.94
N LYS A 139 -10.08 14.18 14.12
CA LYS A 139 -10.77 13.01 14.67
C LYS A 139 -12.11 12.80 13.98
N VAL A 140 -12.52 11.54 13.86
CA VAL A 140 -13.86 11.14 13.42
C VAL A 140 -14.79 11.27 14.63
N GLY A 141 -15.76 12.18 14.54
CA GLY A 141 -16.76 12.47 15.57
C GLY A 141 -17.85 11.42 15.64
#